data_AF-A0A7C6U9Z0-F1
#
_entry.id   AF-A0A7C6U9Z0-F1
#
_cell.length_a   1.000
_cell.length_b   1.000
_cell.length_c   1.000
_cell.angle_alpha   90.00
_cell.angle_beta   90.00
_cell.angle_gamma   90.00
#
_symmetry.space_group_name_H-M   'P 1'
#
loop_
_entity.id
_entity.type
_entity.pdbx_description
1 polymer ?
#
loop_
_entity_poly.entity_id
_entity_poly.type
_entity_poly.pdbx_seq_one_letter_code
_entity_poly.pdbx_strand_id
1 'polypeptide(L)'
;GLADAVDVEYRHPRAAEAIAAAHAHGTPVVASNHDFHGTPPRGEIVARLAAMESAGADVAKIAVMPRSAADVVTLLDATERRHRDAGIPLVTMAMGSLGAVTRIGGGVFGSAATFATVGEASAPGQLPAVGVRAALDLLGS
;
A
#
# COMPACT_ATOMS: atom_id res chain seq x y z
N GLY A 1 -9.03 15.02 16.48
CA GLY A 1 -8.10 15.94 15.78
C GLY A 1 -8.76 16.46 14.52
N LEU A 2 -8.02 17.18 13.66
CA LEU A 2 -8.52 17.61 12.33
C LEU A 2 -8.30 16.55 11.23
N ALA A 3 -7.56 15.47 11.51
CA ALA A 3 -7.28 14.38 10.57
C ALA A 3 -7.92 13.07 11.05
N ASP A 4 -8.49 12.30 10.12
CA ASP A 4 -9.15 11.01 10.37
C ASP A 4 -8.19 9.82 10.44
N ALA A 5 -6.97 9.98 9.90
CA ALA A 5 -5.88 9.02 10.00
C ALA A 5 -4.53 9.71 9.75
N VAL A 6 -3.43 9.07 10.13
CA VAL A 6 -2.06 9.53 9.85
C VAL A 6 -1.24 8.43 9.16
N ASP A 7 -0.38 8.82 8.22
CA ASP A 7 0.61 7.91 7.61
C ASP A 7 1.93 8.00 8.40
N VAL A 8 2.47 6.85 8.82
CA VAL A 8 3.73 6.73 9.55
C VAL A 8 4.65 5.78 8.79
N GLU A 9 5.79 6.27 8.30
CA GLU A 9 6.80 5.41 7.69
C GLU A 9 7.35 4.43 8.74
N TYR A 10 7.06 3.13 8.61
CA TYR A 10 7.26 2.16 9.70
C TYR A 10 8.74 1.91 10.03
N ARG A 11 9.65 2.20 9.10
CA ARG A 11 11.10 2.08 9.31
C ARG A 11 11.73 3.30 10.00
N HIS A 12 10.96 4.35 10.24
CA HIS A 12 11.46 5.52 10.93
C HIS A 12 11.82 5.15 12.40
N PRO A 13 12.95 5.63 12.96
CA PRO A 13 13.36 5.27 14.32
C PRO A 13 12.33 5.59 15.41
N ARG A 14 11.45 6.56 15.13
CA ARG A 14 10.38 6.99 16.04
C ARG A 14 8.98 6.46 15.65
N ALA A 15 8.90 5.48 14.76
CA ALA A 15 7.62 4.96 14.28
C ALA A 15 6.75 4.43 15.44
N ALA A 16 7.33 3.66 16.37
CA ALA A 16 6.61 3.14 17.53
C ALA A 16 6.05 4.25 18.44
N GLU A 17 6.85 5.29 18.71
CA GLU A 17 6.39 6.47 19.47
C GLU A 17 5.26 7.20 18.75
N ALA A 18 5.37 7.37 17.43
CA ALA A 18 4.37 8.04 16.62
C ALA A 18 3.05 7.27 16.56
N ILE A 19 3.10 5.94 16.41
CA ILE A 19 1.93 5.06 16.42
C ILE A 19 1.22 5.17 17.79
N ALA A 20 1.98 5.00 18.88
CA ALA A 20 1.43 5.09 20.23
C ALA A 20 0.82 6.48 20.51
N ALA A 21 1.46 7.56 20.06
CA ALA A 21 0.95 8.91 20.21
C ALA A 21 -0.34 9.14 19.40
N ALA A 22 -0.44 8.64 18.17
CA ALA A 22 -1.66 8.73 17.36
C ALA A 22 -2.83 8.00 18.02
N HIS A 23 -2.58 6.78 18.51
CA HIS A 23 -3.58 5.98 19.23
C HIS A 23 -4.02 6.61 20.55
N ALA A 24 -3.11 7.24 21.31
CA ALA A 24 -3.46 7.98 22.52
C ALA A 24 -4.43 9.15 22.26
N HIS A 25 -4.50 9.63 21.00
CA HIS A 25 -5.44 10.65 20.55
C HIS A 25 -6.61 10.06 19.72
N GLY A 26 -6.79 8.74 19.73
CA GLY A 26 -7.86 8.06 18.99
C GLY A 26 -7.75 8.20 17.47
N THR A 27 -6.55 8.40 16.94
CA THR A 27 -6.31 8.59 15.50
C THR A 27 -5.73 7.31 14.89
N PRO A 28 -6.41 6.67 13.92
CA PRO A 28 -5.90 5.50 13.18
C PRO A 28 -4.60 5.77 12.44
N VAL A 29 -3.78 4.72 12.28
CA VAL A 29 -2.46 4.78 11.64
C VAL A 29 -2.38 3.89 10.41
N VAL A 30 -1.95 4.50 9.30
CA VAL A 30 -1.46 3.80 8.12
C VAL A 30 0.06 3.66 8.26
N ALA A 31 0.55 2.48 8.61
CA ALA A 31 2.00 2.24 8.61
C ALA A 31 2.46 1.97 7.18
N SER A 32 3.40 2.77 6.67
CA SER A 32 3.80 2.76 5.28
C SER A 32 5.25 2.36 5.07
N ASN A 33 5.53 1.75 3.91
CA ASN A 33 6.89 1.53 3.43
C ASN A 33 7.01 1.79 1.94
N HIS A 34 8.10 2.44 1.56
CA HIS A 34 8.38 2.75 0.17
C HIS A 34 9.76 2.24 -0.25
N ASP A 35 9.82 1.46 -1.33
CA ASP A 35 11.07 1.08 -2.01
C ASP A 35 11.06 1.68 -3.42
N PHE A 36 11.76 2.81 -3.57
CA PHE A 36 11.86 3.53 -4.84
C PHE A 36 12.87 2.92 -5.83
N HIS A 37 13.64 1.92 -5.40
CA HIS A 37 14.75 1.36 -6.19
C HIS A 37 14.45 -0.03 -6.75
N GLY A 38 13.58 -0.78 -6.08
CA GLY A 38 13.26 -2.13 -6.52
C GLY A 38 11.99 -2.72 -5.90
N THR A 39 11.76 -3.97 -6.27
CA THR A 39 10.76 -4.84 -5.65
C THR A 39 11.50 -5.89 -4.82
N PRO A 40 11.38 -5.86 -3.47
CA PRO A 40 11.96 -6.88 -2.62
C PRO A 40 11.42 -8.28 -2.96
N PRO A 41 12.12 -9.36 -2.57
CA PRO A 41 11.58 -10.70 -2.68
C PRO A 41 10.23 -10.81 -1.95
N ARG A 42 9.30 -11.59 -2.51
CA ARG A 42 7.94 -11.78 -1.95
C ARG A 42 7.92 -12.01 -0.43
N GLY A 43 8.78 -12.91 0.08
CA GLY A 43 8.82 -13.23 1.50
C GLY A 43 9.16 -12.02 2.37
N GLU A 44 9.99 -11.12 1.86
CA GLU A 44 10.30 -9.87 2.53
C GLU A 44 9.11 -8.91 2.50
N ILE A 45 8.41 -8.77 1.37
CA ILE A 45 7.20 -7.93 1.28
C ILE A 45 6.15 -8.39 2.32
N VAL A 46 5.89 -9.70 2.39
CA VAL A 46 4.98 -10.29 3.38
C VAL A 46 5.44 -10.01 4.80
N ALA A 47 6.72 -10.22 5.11
CA ALA A 47 7.28 -9.95 6.43
C ALA A 47 7.17 -8.48 6.83
N ARG A 48 7.39 -7.54 5.90
CA ARG A 48 7.26 -6.10 6.16
C ARG A 48 5.80 -5.73 6.48
N LEU A 49 4.83 -6.26 5.73
CA LEU A 49 3.41 -6.04 5.99
C LEU A 49 2.95 -6.64 7.34
N ALA A 50 3.44 -7.84 7.69
CA ALA A 50 3.17 -8.45 9.00
C ALA A 50 3.82 -7.66 10.16
N ALA A 51 5.01 -7.11 9.94
CA ALA A 51 5.68 -6.28 10.93
C ALA A 51 4.93 -4.96 11.18
N MET A 52 4.33 -4.35 10.15
CA MET A 52 3.47 -3.18 10.32
C MET A 52 2.25 -3.49 11.18
N GLU A 53 1.56 -4.60 10.93
CA GLU A 53 0.45 -5.05 11.78
C GLU A 53 0.91 -5.28 13.22
N SER A 54 2.02 -5.99 13.41
CA SER A 54 2.59 -6.27 14.73
C SER A 54 3.01 -5.00 15.48
N ALA A 55 3.33 -3.93 14.76
CA ALA A 55 3.65 -2.62 15.32
C ALA A 55 2.40 -1.80 15.73
N GLY A 56 1.19 -2.34 15.53
CA GLY A 56 -0.07 -1.69 15.87
C GLY A 56 -0.65 -0.83 14.75
N ALA A 57 -0.29 -1.04 13.48
CA ALA A 57 -0.93 -0.33 12.38
C ALA A 57 -2.41 -0.71 12.27
N ASP A 58 -3.26 0.26 11.92
CA ASP A 58 -4.65 0.02 11.53
C ASP A 58 -4.76 -0.35 10.04
N VAL A 59 -3.78 0.06 9.23
CA VAL A 59 -3.62 -0.30 7.83
C VAL A 59 -2.13 -0.48 7.51
N ALA A 60 -1.77 -1.57 6.83
CA ALA A 60 -0.40 -1.79 6.36
C ALA A 60 -0.26 -1.41 4.88
N LYS A 61 0.70 -0.54 4.56
CA LYS A 61 0.90 0.01 3.21
C LYS A 61 2.31 -0.26 2.70
N ILE A 62 2.43 -0.80 1.48
CA ILE A 62 3.74 -0.95 0.81
C ILE A 62 3.70 -0.53 -0.65
N ALA A 63 4.68 0.28 -1.05
CA ALA A 63 4.89 0.70 -2.43
C ALA A 63 6.30 0.30 -2.89
N VAL A 64 6.41 -0.33 -4.07
CA VAL A 64 7.67 -0.86 -4.61
C VAL A 64 7.90 -0.38 -6.05
N MET A 65 9.15 -0.32 -6.50
CA MET A 65 9.51 0.04 -7.87
C MET A 65 9.80 -1.22 -8.69
N PRO A 66 8.91 -1.64 -9.61
CA PRO A 66 9.17 -2.78 -10.47
C PRO A 66 10.21 -2.44 -11.54
N ARG A 67 11.11 -3.38 -11.83
CA ARG A 67 12.05 -3.33 -12.96
C ARG A 67 11.66 -4.30 -14.09
N SER A 68 10.65 -5.14 -13.83
CA SER A 68 10.13 -6.12 -14.77
C SER A 68 8.66 -6.43 -14.51
N ALA A 69 7.98 -7.09 -15.45
CA ALA A 69 6.63 -7.62 -15.21
C ALA A 69 6.61 -8.71 -14.12
N ALA A 70 7.71 -9.45 -13.95
CA ALA A 70 7.82 -10.44 -12.88
C ALA A 70 7.84 -9.79 -11.49
N ASP A 71 8.39 -8.58 -11.36
CA ASP A 71 8.34 -7.80 -10.12
C ASP A 71 6.89 -7.39 -9.78
N VAL A 72 6.10 -7.02 -10.79
CA VAL A 72 4.67 -6.72 -10.62
C VAL A 72 3.92 -7.94 -10.10
N VAL A 73 4.16 -9.12 -10.70
CA VAL A 73 3.59 -10.39 -10.22
C VAL A 73 4.06 -10.71 -8.80
N THR A 74 5.33 -10.43 -8.48
CA THR A 74 5.90 -10.66 -7.14
C THR A 74 5.16 -9.84 -6.07
N LEU A 75 4.84 -8.59 -6.36
CA LEU A 75 4.02 -7.77 -5.45
C LEU A 75 2.62 -8.36 -5.29
N LEU A 76 1.92 -8.68 -6.38
CA LEU A 76 0.56 -9.22 -6.32
C LEU A 76 0.49 -10.58 -5.57
N ASP A 77 1.47 -11.46 -5.77
CA ASP A 77 1.62 -12.72 -5.01
C ASP A 77 1.87 -12.44 -3.52
N ALA A 78 2.64 -11.41 -3.17
CA ALA A 78 2.83 -11.02 -1.77
C ALA A 78 1.55 -10.46 -1.13
N THR A 79 0.82 -9.60 -1.85
CA THR A 79 -0.45 -9.02 -1.41
C THR A 79 -1.47 -10.11 -1.10
N GLU A 80 -1.69 -11.04 -2.03
CA GLU A 80 -2.68 -12.10 -1.89
C GLU A 80 -2.36 -13.03 -0.73
N ARG A 81 -1.09 -13.44 -0.59
CA ARG A 81 -0.67 -14.30 0.52
C ARG A 81 -0.89 -13.64 1.87
N ARG A 82 -0.49 -12.38 1.99
CA ARG A 82 -0.63 -11.63 3.24
C ARG A 82 -2.10 -11.35 3.55
N HIS A 83 -2.92 -11.11 2.53
CA HIS A 83 -4.34 -10.85 2.70
C HIS A 83 -5.08 -12.02 3.37
N ARG A 84 -4.69 -13.27 3.08
CA ARG A 84 -5.32 -14.47 3.65
C ARG A 84 -5.29 -14.55 5.17
N ASP A 85 -4.28 -13.96 5.80
CA ASP A 85 -4.04 -14.02 7.25
C ASP A 85 -3.87 -12.64 7.91
N ALA A 86 -4.22 -11.56 7.20
CA ALA A 86 -4.21 -10.22 7.76
C ALA A 86 -5.43 -9.95 8.63
N GLY A 87 -5.21 -9.45 9.85
CA GLY A 87 -6.24 -8.89 10.71
C GLY A 87 -6.57 -7.44 10.38
N ILE A 88 -5.77 -6.78 9.53
CA ILE A 88 -5.93 -5.38 9.11
C ILE A 88 -5.95 -5.23 7.58
N PRO A 89 -6.58 -4.17 7.03
CA PRO A 89 -6.51 -3.86 5.60
C PRO A 89 -5.08 -3.65 5.10
N LEU A 90 -4.83 -4.06 3.86
CA LEU A 90 -3.57 -3.88 3.16
C LEU A 90 -3.73 -2.85 2.04
N VAL A 91 -2.70 -2.04 1.79
CA VAL A 91 -2.64 -1.15 0.63
C VAL A 91 -1.32 -1.37 -0.08
N THR A 92 -1.35 -2.04 -1.24
CA THR A 92 -0.13 -2.45 -1.95
C THR A 92 -0.13 -1.92 -3.36
N MET A 93 0.99 -1.37 -3.82
CA MET A 93 1.10 -0.88 -5.20
C MET A 93 2.51 -0.99 -5.76
N ALA A 94 2.60 -1.31 -7.04
CA ALA A 94 3.81 -1.16 -7.82
C ALA A 94 3.79 0.22 -8.47
N MET A 95 4.88 0.97 -8.33
CA MET A 95 5.05 2.31 -8.88
C MET A 95 5.41 2.26 -10.38
N GLY A 96 5.39 3.41 -11.04
CA GLY A 96 5.73 3.51 -12.46
C GLY A 96 4.69 2.89 -13.40
N SER A 97 4.93 3.03 -14.69
CA SER A 97 4.01 2.56 -15.74
C SER A 97 3.84 1.03 -15.73
N LEU A 98 4.91 0.27 -15.46
CA LEU A 98 4.85 -1.19 -15.31
C LEU A 98 3.88 -1.62 -14.20
N GLY A 99 3.85 -0.87 -13.10
CA GLY A 99 3.02 -1.16 -11.94
C GLY A 99 1.58 -0.70 -12.05
N ALA A 100 1.18 0.02 -13.10
CA ALA A 100 -0.15 0.64 -13.23
C ALA A 100 -1.30 -0.37 -13.06
N VAL A 101 -1.12 -1.61 -13.52
CA VAL A 101 -2.10 -2.69 -13.35
C VAL A 101 -2.42 -2.98 -11.88
N THR A 102 -1.46 -2.80 -10.97
CA THR A 102 -1.67 -3.04 -9.52
C THR A 102 -2.60 -2.00 -8.89
N ARG A 103 -2.72 -0.81 -9.50
CA ARG A 103 -3.63 0.25 -9.03
C ARG A 103 -5.08 0.02 -9.42
N ILE A 104 -5.33 -0.82 -10.43
CA ILE A 104 -6.67 -1.15 -10.94
C ILE A 104 -7.07 -2.53 -10.45
N GLY A 105 -6.21 -3.54 -10.63
CA GLY A 105 -6.51 -4.92 -10.29
C GLY A 105 -6.12 -5.32 -8.86
N GLY A 106 -5.50 -4.43 -8.07
CA GLY A 106 -5.00 -4.75 -6.74
C GLY A 106 -6.07 -5.25 -5.76
N GLY A 107 -7.32 -4.78 -5.93
CA GLY A 107 -8.45 -5.25 -5.13
C GLY A 107 -8.71 -6.75 -5.23
N VAL A 108 -8.50 -7.34 -6.42
CA VAL A 108 -8.64 -8.79 -6.66
C VAL A 108 -7.66 -9.60 -5.80
N PHE A 109 -6.52 -9.02 -5.46
CA PHE A 109 -5.47 -9.66 -4.66
C PHE A 109 -5.50 -9.24 -3.19
N GLY A 110 -6.46 -8.39 -2.76
CA GLY A 110 -6.62 -7.99 -1.37
C GLY A 110 -6.08 -6.61 -0.98
N SER A 111 -5.72 -5.75 -1.95
CA SER A 111 -5.44 -4.33 -1.66
C SER A 111 -6.76 -3.57 -1.46
N ALA A 112 -6.97 -3.01 -0.27
CA ALA A 112 -8.21 -2.36 0.14
C ALA A 112 -8.39 -0.93 -0.41
N ALA A 113 -7.30 -0.30 -0.88
CA ALA A 113 -7.34 1.03 -1.47
C ALA A 113 -6.32 1.16 -2.60
N THR A 114 -6.48 2.22 -3.40
CA THR A 114 -5.56 2.60 -4.47
C THR A 114 -5.37 4.11 -4.50
N PHE A 115 -4.25 4.58 -5.05
CA PHE A 115 -3.95 6.00 -5.21
C PHE A 115 -4.04 6.39 -6.70
N ALA A 116 -4.79 7.46 -6.95
CA ALA A 116 -5.03 8.05 -8.26
C ALA A 116 -4.89 9.58 -8.20
N THR A 117 -4.79 10.24 -9.34
CA THR A 117 -4.55 11.68 -9.41
C THR A 117 -5.77 12.50 -9.77
N VAL A 118 -5.86 13.68 -9.17
CA VAL A 118 -6.78 14.75 -9.59
C VAL A 118 -5.90 15.88 -10.14
N GLY A 119 -5.83 16.00 -11.46
CA GLY A 119 -4.89 16.94 -12.11
C GLY A 119 -3.49 16.34 -12.30
N GLU A 120 -2.45 17.12 -12.00
CA GLU A 120 -1.06 16.68 -12.17
C GLU A 120 -0.69 15.52 -11.24
N ALA A 121 0.19 14.63 -11.72
CA ALA A 121 0.62 13.47 -10.96
C ALA A 121 1.65 13.81 -9.88
N SER A 122 1.44 13.34 -8.65
CA SER A 122 2.38 13.47 -7.53
C SER A 122 3.43 12.35 -7.49
N ALA A 123 3.25 11.27 -8.26
CA ALA A 123 4.22 10.18 -8.39
C ALA A 123 4.19 9.53 -9.80
N PRO A 124 5.33 9.00 -10.30
CA PRO A 124 5.38 8.31 -11.59
C PRO A 124 4.41 7.13 -11.69
N GLY A 125 3.63 7.09 -12.79
CA GLY A 125 2.67 6.01 -13.05
C GLY A 125 1.34 6.12 -12.30
N GLN A 126 1.04 7.25 -11.67
CA GLN A 126 -0.31 7.50 -11.17
C GLN A 126 -1.28 7.69 -12.35
N LEU A 127 -2.43 7.02 -12.23
CA LEU A 127 -3.50 7.08 -13.20
C LEU A 127 -4.52 8.15 -12.78
N PRO A 128 -5.17 8.85 -13.74
CA PRO A 128 -6.24 9.80 -13.41
C PRO A 128 -7.38 9.12 -12.65
N ALA A 129 -7.89 9.78 -11.61
CA ALA A 129 -8.94 9.25 -10.74
C ALA A 129 -10.20 8.80 -11.51
N VAL A 130 -10.59 9.55 -12.54
CA VAL A 130 -11.74 9.19 -13.41
C VAL A 130 -11.50 7.85 -14.12
N GLY A 131 -10.28 7.64 -14.63
CA GLY A 131 -9.92 6.40 -15.32
C GLY A 131 -9.82 5.21 -14.37
N VAL A 132 -9.22 5.40 -13.19
CA VAL A 132 -9.16 4.36 -12.15
C VAL A 132 -10.57 3.99 -11.71
N ARG A 133 -11.44 4.97 -11.45
CA ARG A 133 -12.82 4.74 -11.06
C ARG A 133 -13.58 3.90 -12.10
N ALA A 134 -13.52 4.28 -13.36
CA ALA A 134 -14.17 3.54 -14.44
C ALA A 134 -13.65 2.10 -14.54
N ALA A 135 -12.35 1.89 -14.33
CA ALA A 135 -11.76 0.55 -14.36
C ALA A 135 -12.18 -0.31 -13.16
N LEU A 136 -12.28 0.27 -11.96
CA LEU A 136 -12.80 -0.40 -10.76
C LEU A 136 -14.28 -0.77 -10.93
N ASP A 137 -15.11 0.12 -11.48
CA ASP A 137 -16.52 -0.16 -11.78
C ASP A 137 -16.67 -1.34 -12.77
N LEU A 138 -15.79 -1.46 -13.76
CA LEU A 138 -15.76 -2.61 -14.70
C LEU A 138 -15.38 -3.93 -14.02
N LEU A 139 -14.56 -3.89 -12.98
CA LEU A 139 -14.13 -5.07 -12.22
C LEU A 139 -15.10 -5.44 -11.08
N GLY A 140 -16.14 -4.63 -10.84
CA GLY A 140 -17.09 -4.84 -9.75
C GLY A 140 -16.49 -4.62 -8.36
N SER A 141 -15.47 -3.76 -8.27
CA SER A 141 -14.70 -3.44 -7.06
C SER A 141 -14.89 -2.01 -6.60
#